data_AF-D3ATW6-F1
#
_entry.id   AF-D3ATW6-F1
#
_cell.length_a   1.000
_cell.length_b   1.000
_cell.length_c   1.000
_cell.angle_alpha   90.00
_cell.angle_beta   90.00
_cell.angle_gamma   90.00
#
_symmetry.space_group_name_H-M   'P 1'
#
loop_
_entity.id
_entity.type
_entity.pdbx_description
1 polymer ?
#
loop_
_entity_poly.entity_id
_entity_poly.type
_entity_poly.pdbx_seq_one_letter_code
_entity_poly.pdbx_strand_id
1 'polypeptide(L)' 'SPRDGKFIEEVGYYDPNTDPSVIKFNEESAKKWLATGAQPTEKVSKLLKIAGIQ' A
#
# COMPACT_ATOMS: atom_id res chain seq x y z
N SER A 1 17.30 5.55 11.37
CA SER A 1 16.86 5.70 9.98
C SER A 1 15.64 6.61 9.95
N PRO A 2 15.67 7.72 9.18
CA PRO A 2 14.58 8.69 9.14
C PRO A 2 13.33 8.09 8.49
N ARG A 3 12.15 8.49 8.98
CA ARG A 3 10.84 8.02 8.49
C ARG A 3 10.51 8.54 7.09
N ASP A 4 11.19 9.61 6.67
CA ASP A 4 11.10 10.26 5.37
C ASP A 4 12.34 9.97 4.50
N GLY A 5 12.80 8.72 4.51
CA GLY A 5 13.92 8.26 3.70
C GLY A 5 13.55 8.01 2.23
N LYS A 6 14.56 7.66 1.43
CA LYS A 6 14.41 7.28 0.02
C LYS A 6 13.53 6.03 -0.10
N PHE A 7 12.31 6.19 -0.59
CA PHE A 7 11.43 5.08 -0.94
C PHE A 7 11.81 4.54 -2.32
N ILE A 8 11.55 3.25 -2.56
CA ILE A 8 11.86 2.62 -3.85
C ILE A 8 10.77 2.95 -4.86
N GLU A 9 9.50 2.82 -4.45
CA GLU A 9 8.33 3.06 -5.30
C GLU A 9 7.10 3.36 -4.43
N GLU A 10 6.28 4.32 -4.86
CA GLU A 10 4.97 4.58 -4.26
C GLU A 10 3.91 3.71 -4.94
N VAL A 11 3.45 2.67 -4.24
CA VAL A 11 2.45 1.71 -4.74
C VAL A 11 1.00 2.17 -4.56
N GLY A 12 0.79 3.32 -3.92
CA GLY A 12 -0.53 3.87 -3.65
C GLY A 12 -0.52 4.85 -2.49
N TYR A 13 -1.69 5.45 -2.25
CA TYR A 13 -1.92 6.36 -1.14
C TYR A 13 -3.17 5.97 -0.36
N TYR A 14 -3.10 6.21 0.95
CA TYR A 14 -4.21 6.03 1.88
C TYR A 14 -4.43 7.35 2.60
N ASP A 15 -5.60 7.96 2.38
CA ASP A 15 -6.02 9.15 3.10
C ASP A 15 -7.18 8.80 4.05
N PRO A 16 -6.91 8.70 5.38
CA PRO A 16 -7.94 8.46 6.38
C PRO A 16 -8.78 9.69 6.73
N ASN A 17 -8.40 10.90 6.31
CA ASN A 17 -9.09 12.14 6.69
C ASN A 17 -10.26 12.51 5.78
N THR A 18 -10.46 11.74 4.70
CA THR A 18 -11.57 11.91 3.77
C THR A 18 -12.69 10.91 4.10
N ASP A 19 -13.94 11.34 4.01
CA ASP A 19 -15.14 10.51 4.19
C ASP A 19 -15.84 10.43 2.83
N PRO A 20 -15.80 9.28 2.12
CA PRO A 20 -15.22 7.98 2.48
C PRO A 20 -13.69 7.94 2.34
N SER A 21 -13.02 7.11 3.16
CA SER A 21 -11.55 7.01 3.17
C SER A 21 -11.00 6.68 1.79
N VAL A 22 -10.17 7.56 1.24
CA VAL A 22 -9.63 7.37 -0.11
C VAL A 22 -8.49 6.37 -0.04
N ILE A 23 -8.77 5.19 -0.56
CA ILE A 23 -7.81 4.11 -0.74
C ILE A 23 -7.55 3.98 -2.24
N LYS A 24 -6.36 4.38 -2.71
CA LYS A 24 -5.92 4.09 -4.07
C LYS A 24 -4.64 3.29 -4.05
N PHE A 25 -4.75 2.04 -4.50
CA PHE A 25 -3.61 1.16 -4.75
C PHE A 25 -3.46 0.93 -6.24
N ASN A 26 -2.22 0.92 -6.72
CA ASN A 26 -1.91 0.37 -8.03
C ASN A 26 -1.78 -1.15 -7.87
N GLU A 27 -2.82 -1.89 -8.25
CA GLU A 27 -2.88 -3.34 -8.12
C GLU A 27 -1.71 -4.05 -8.83
N GLU A 28 -1.24 -3.50 -9.95
CA GLU A 28 -0.18 -4.08 -10.77
C GLU A 28 1.18 -3.96 -10.06
N SER A 29 1.49 -2.77 -9.54
CA SER A 29 2.69 -2.55 -8.73
C SER A 29 2.61 -3.33 -7.41
N ALA A 30 1.47 -3.33 -6.74
CA ALA A 30 1.28 -4.06 -5.49
C ALA A 30 1.50 -5.58 -5.67
N LYS A 31 0.95 -6.18 -6.73
CA LYS A 31 1.18 -7.60 -7.07
C LYS A 31 2.64 -7.87 -7.39
N LYS A 32 3.31 -6.98 -8.13
CA LYS A 32 4.74 -7.10 -8.45
C LYS A 32 5.60 -7.08 -7.18
N TRP A 33 5.33 -6.18 -6.25
CA TRP A 33 6.07 -6.09 -4.99
C TRP A 33 5.78 -7.26 -4.06
N LEU A 34 4.53 -7.73 -3.98
CA LEU A 34 4.19 -8.97 -3.27
C LEU A 34 4.93 -10.19 -3.87
N ALA A 35 5.00 -10.29 -5.20
CA ALA A 35 5.75 -11.34 -5.89
C ALA A 35 7.27 -11.23 -5.68
N THR A 36 7.78 -10.02 -5.47
CA THR A 36 9.20 -9.75 -5.18
C THR A 36 9.56 -10.05 -3.71
N GLY A 37 8.58 -10.36 -2.86
CA GLY A 37 8.78 -10.68 -1.44
C GLY A 37 8.63 -9.49 -0.49
N ALA A 38 7.94 -8.42 -0.91
CA ALA A 38 7.60 -7.34 0.00
C ALA A 38 6.72 -7.87 1.15
N GLN A 39 7.14 -7.64 2.40
CA GLN A 39 6.32 -7.95 3.58
C GLN A 39 5.45 -6.74 3.94
N PRO A 40 4.12 -6.80 3.71
CA PRO A 40 3.23 -5.74 4.16
C PRO A 40 3.12 -5.73 5.70
N THR A 41 3.03 -4.54 6.27
CA THR A 41 2.67 -4.35 7.68
C THR A 41 1.16 -4.55 7.88
N GLU A 42 0.71 -4.80 9.11
CA GLU A 42 -0.70 -5.13 9.39
C GLU A 42 -1.72 -4.13 8.82
N LYS A 43 -1.40 -2.84 8.82
CA LYS A 43 -2.25 -1.80 8.21
C LYS A 43 -2.30 -1.94 6.68
N VAL A 44 -1.15 -2.17 6.04
CA VAL A 44 -1.06 -2.36 4.59
C VAL A 44 -1.78 -3.65 4.18
N SER A 45 -1.70 -4.72 4.96
CA SER A 45 -2.46 -5.97 4.70
C SER A 45 -3.97 -5.75 4.77
N LYS A 46 -4.47 -4.95 5.73
CA LYS A 46 -5.90 -4.58 5.76
C LYS A 46 -6.29 -3.77 4.53
N LEU A 47 -5.45 -2.81 4.13
CA LEU A 47 -5.68 -1.98 2.96
C LEU A 47 -5.66 -2.78 1.64
N LEU A 48 -4.74 -3.74 1.50
CA LEU A 48 -4.67 -4.67 0.36
C LEU A 48 -5.92 -5.55 0.25
N LYS A 49 -6.46 -6.01 1.39
CA LYS A 49 -7.74 -6.74 1.44
C LYS A 49 -8.93 -5.89 1.04
N ILE A 50 -8.99 -4.64 1.52
CA ILE A 50 -10.05 -3.68 1.12
C ILE A 50 -9.97 -3.39 -0.38
N ALA A 51 -8.74 -3.30 -0.92
CA ALA A 51 -8.49 -3.10 -2.34
C ALA A 51 -8.71 -4.35 -3.22
N GLY A 52 -8.99 -5.53 -2.64
CA GLY A 52 -9.24 -6.76 -3.41
C GLY A 52 -8.00 -7.43 -4.02
N ILE A 53 -6.80 -7.06 -3.55
CA ILE A 53 -5.53 -7.59 -4.08
C ILE A 53 -5.16 -8.94 -3.42
N GLN A 54 -5.79 -9.27 -2.29
CA GLN A 54 -5.57 -10.50 -1.51
C GLN A 54 -6.86 -11.16 -1.04
#